data_AF-A0A8T0D1F4-F1
#
_entry.id   AF-A0A8T0D1F4-F1
#
_cell.length_a   1.000
_cell.length_b   1.000
_cell.length_c   1.000
_cell.angle_alpha   90.00
_cell.angle_beta   90.00
_cell.angle_gamma   90.00
#
_symmetry.space_group_name_H-M   'P 1'
#
loop_
_entity.id
_entity.type
_entity.pdbx_description
1 polymer ?
#
loop_
_entity_poly.entity_id
_entity_poly.type
_entity_poly.pdbx_seq_one_letter_code
_entity_poly.pdbx_strand_id
1 'polypeptide(L)' 'MALRTHFEGHNDVGVFTKLTNNFCLVSVGGSENFYR' A
#
# COMPACT_ATOMS: atom_id res chain seq x y z
N MET A 1 14.51 2.71 4.82
CA MET A 1 14.29 1.60 3.87
C MET A 1 13.17 2.02 2.93
N ALA A 2 13.37 1.97 1.62
CA ALA A 2 12.32 2.26 0.66
C ALA A 2 11.91 0.93 -0.01
N LEU A 3 10.68 0.50 0.22
CA LEU A 3 10.10 -0.69 -0.41
C LEU A 3 9.41 -0.26 -1.70
N ARG A 4 9.70 -0.94 -2.82
CA ARG A 4 8.95 -0.78 -4.06
C ARG A 4 7.75 -1.72 -4.03
N THR A 5 6.55 -1.14 -4.07
CA THR A 5 5.28 -1.88 -4.11
C THR A 5 4.35 -1.22 -5.11
N HIS A 6 3.50 -2.01 -5.76
CA HIS A 6 2.48 -1.56 -6.71
C HIS A 6 1.11 -2.02 -6.23
N PHE A 7 0.10 -1.20 -6.45
CA PHE A 7 -1.29 -1.53 -6.18
C PHE A 7 -2.01 -1.80 -7.50
N GLU A 8 -2.34 -3.06 -7.82
CA GLU A 8 -3.01 -3.46 -9.07
C GLU A 8 -2.35 -2.86 -10.34
N GLY A 9 -1.01 -2.87 -10.39
CA GLY A 9 -0.24 -2.31 -11.50
C GLY A 9 -0.11 -0.79 -11.53
N HIS A 10 -0.67 -0.07 -10.54
CA HIS A 10 -0.44 1.36 -10.34
C HIS A 10 0.76 1.63 -9.42
N ASN A 11 1.49 2.69 -9.76
CA ASN A 11 2.66 3.15 -9.02
C ASN A 11 2.26 4.11 -7.87
N ASP A 12 1.05 4.67 -7.91
CA ASP A 12 0.53 5.66 -6.95
C ASP A 12 -0.08 5.01 -5.70
N VAL A 13 0.71 4.21 -5.00
CA VAL A 13 0.26 3.43 -3.83
C VAL A 13 -0.17 4.29 -2.63
N GLY A 14 0.27 5.55 -2.58
CA GLY A 14 -0.11 6.51 -1.53
C GLY A 14 -1.56 7.00 -1.62
N VAL A 15 -2.24 6.81 -2.76
CA VAL A 15 -3.69 7.10 -2.88
C VAL A 15 -4.50 6.02 -2.16
N PHE A 16 -3.96 4.80 -2.12
CA PHE A 16 -4.65 3.60 -1.63
C PHE A 16 -4.26 3.23 -0.20
N THR A 17 -3.31 3.95 0.40
CA THR A 17 -2.79 3.65 1.73
C THR A 17 -2.47 4.93 2.50
N LYS A 18 -2.65 4.89 3.81
CA LYS A 18 -2.30 5.99 4.71
C LYS A 18 -1.45 5.47 5.86
N LEU A 19 -0.15 5.72 5.78
CA LEU A 19 0.82 5.32 6.78
C LEU A 19 1.02 6.47 7.78
N THR A 20 0.75 6.19 9.06
CA THR A 20 1.01 7.12 10.17
C THR A 20 2.06 6.52 11.11
N ASN A 21 2.48 7.28 12.11
CA ASN A 21 3.46 6.80 13.09
C ASN A 21 2.94 5.59 13.91
N ASN A 22 1.62 5.48 14.10
CA ASN A 22 1.03 4.52 15.03
C ASN A 22 0.17 3.44 14.34
N PHE A 23 -0.36 3.73 13.16
CA PHE A 23 -1.19 2.79 12.40
C PHE A 23 -1.07 3.01 10.89
N CYS A 24 -1.37 1.98 10.12
CA CYS A 24 -1.48 2.06 8.66
C CYS A 24 -2.90 1.68 8.25
N LEU A 25 -3.53 2.50 7.42
CA LEU A 25 -4.78 2.17 6.75
C LEU A 25 -4.46 1.75 5.32
N VAL A 26 -5.05 0.65 4.87
CA VAL A 26 -4.87 0.12 3.52
C VAL A 26 -6.24 -0.10 2.89
N SER A 27 -6.35 0.16 1.60
CA SER A 27 -7.55 -0.16 0.84
C SER A 27 -7.78 -1.67 0.79
N VAL A 28 -9.05 -2.07 0.73
CA VAL A 28 -9.48 -3.45 0.53
C VAL A 28 -9.63 -3.74 -0.96
N GLY A 29 -9.17 -4.90 -1.41
CA GLY A 29 -9.24 -5.33 -2.82
C GLY A 29 -7.92 -5.27 -3.60
N GLY A 30 -6.78 -5.14 -2.92
CA GLY A 30 -5.47 -5.35 -3.55
C GLY A 30 -5.03 -6.82 -3.50
N SER A 31 -4.07 -7.19 -4.36
CA SER A 31 -3.42 -8.51 -4.25
C SER A 31 -2.75 -8.72 -2.88
N GLU A 32 -2.67 -9.98 -2.43
CA GLU A 32 -2.02 -10.34 -1.16
C GLU A 32 -0.56 -9.87 -1.06
N ASN A 33 0.11 -9.75 -2.21
CA ASN A 33 1.49 -9.28 -2.29
C ASN A 33 1.65 -7.80 -1.89
N PHE A 34 0.56 -7.03 -1.88
CA PHE A 34 0.56 -5.64 -1.43
C PHE A 34 0.49 -5.50 0.09
N TYR A 35 -0.10 -6.48 0.79
CA TYR A 35 -0.24 -6.47 2.25
C TYR A 35 0.95 -7.11 2.98
N ARG A 36 1.85 -7.74 2.25
CA ARG A 36 3.00 -8.48 2.75
C ARG A 36 4.28 -7.64 2.71
#